data_AF-A0A1W6NYG7-F1
#
_entry.id   AF-A0A1W6NYG7-F1
#
_cell.length_a   1.000
_cell.length_b   1.000
_cell.length_c   1.000
_cell.angle_alpha   90.00
_cell.angle_beta   90.00
_cell.angle_gamma   90.00
#
_symmetry.space_group_name_H-M   'P 1'
#
loop_
_entity.id
_entity.type
_entity.pdbx_description
1 polymer ?
#
loop_
_entity_poly.entity_id
_entity_poly.type
_entity_poly.pdbx_seq_one_letter_code
_entity_poly.pdbx_strand_id
1 'polypeptide(L)'
;MSQVLTQTGDDEAARLQRDLRDAMVLVRSVRTSLADMLAELSAGNPGPLREIAPKHSELESALRRAFETEQKFNDWTAKFTGGQDGETLDYDAIRDEISCRLARLGPCCDAG
;
A
#
# COMPACT_ATOMS: atom_id res chain seq x y z
N MET A 1 13.86 -9.72 -34.37
CA MET A 1 13.30 -10.40 -33.17
C MET A 1 13.76 -9.79 -31.85
N SER A 2 14.95 -9.17 -31.77
CA SER A 2 15.44 -8.54 -30.53
C SER A 2 14.74 -7.25 -30.09
N GLN A 3 13.98 -6.59 -30.98
CA GLN A 3 13.37 -5.26 -30.73
C GLN A 3 11.94 -5.34 -30.16
N VAL A 4 11.25 -6.47 -30.36
CA VAL A 4 9.87 -6.71 -29.87
C VAL A 4 9.87 -7.17 -28.41
N LEU A 5 10.93 -7.87 -27.98
CA LEU A 5 11.09 -8.33 -26.59
C LEU A 5 11.39 -7.18 -25.63
N THR A 6 12.14 -6.16 -26.06
CA THR A 6 12.40 -4.94 -25.28
C THR A 6 11.15 -4.06 -25.15
N GLN A 7 10.38 -3.90 -26.22
CA GLN A 7 9.14 -3.10 -26.19
C GLN A 7 8.10 -3.68 -25.23
N THR A 8 7.95 -5.00 -25.21
CA THR A 8 7.02 -5.68 -24.29
C THR A 8 7.45 -5.52 -22.82
N GLY A 9 8.75 -5.52 -22.54
CA GLY A 9 9.30 -5.33 -21.19
C GLY A 9 9.08 -3.92 -20.65
N ASP A 10 9.27 -2.90 -21.49
CA ASP A 10 9.05 -1.49 -21.12
C ASP A 10 7.56 -1.18 -20.87
N ASP A 11 6.67 -1.77 -21.68
CA ASP A 11 5.22 -1.63 -21.50
C ASP A 11 4.72 -2.30 -20.21
N GLU A 12 5.28 -3.45 -19.85
CA GLU A 12 5.00 -4.15 -18.61
C GLU A 12 5.49 -3.37 -17.38
N ALA A 13 6.71 -2.81 -17.45
CA ALA A 13 7.26 -1.93 -16.42
C ALA A 13 6.34 -0.75 -16.12
N ALA A 14 5.92 -0.07 -17.19
CA ALA A 14 5.06 1.10 -17.09
C ALA A 14 3.67 0.75 -16.52
N ARG A 15 3.16 -0.46 -16.81
CA ARG A 15 1.92 -0.97 -16.20
C ARG A 15 2.09 -1.23 -14.71
N LEU A 16 3.12 -1.97 -14.31
CA LEU A 16 3.39 -2.28 -12.89
C LEU A 16 3.62 -1.02 -12.05
N GLN A 17 4.34 -0.02 -12.58
CA GLN A 17 4.53 1.26 -11.90
C GLN A 17 3.23 2.05 -11.72
N ARG A 18 2.32 2.01 -12.70
CA ARG A 18 0.99 2.63 -12.58
C ARG A 18 0.16 1.89 -11.53
N ASP A 19 0.12 0.57 -11.60
CA ASP A 19 -0.64 -0.25 -10.65
C ASP A 19 -0.16 -0.03 -9.20
N LEU A 20 1.15 0.07 -8.98
CA LEU A 20 1.73 0.37 -7.67
C LEU A 20 1.33 1.77 -7.19
N ARG A 21 1.41 2.77 -8.06
CA ARG A 21 1.01 4.15 -7.74
C ARG A 21 -0.46 4.23 -7.37
N ASP A 22 -1.33 3.57 -8.13
CA ASP A 22 -2.77 3.56 -7.90
C ASP A 22 -3.11 2.85 -6.58
N ALA A 23 -2.43 1.75 -6.28
CA ALA A 23 -2.56 1.07 -5.00
C ALA A 23 -2.15 1.97 -3.82
N MET A 24 -1.05 2.72 -3.95
CA MET A 24 -0.61 3.67 -2.92
C MET A 24 -1.60 4.82 -2.71
N VAL A 25 -2.20 5.35 -3.78
CA VAL A 25 -3.25 6.38 -3.69
C VAL A 25 -4.47 5.85 -2.94
N LEU A 26 -4.89 4.63 -3.25
CA LEU A 26 -6.04 3.99 -2.60
C LEU A 26 -5.79 3.80 -1.09
N VAL A 27 -4.63 3.25 -0.72
CA VAL A 27 -4.27 3.05 0.70
C VAL A 27 -4.25 4.38 1.47
N ARG A 28 -3.69 5.44 0.88
CA ARG A 28 -3.68 6.77 1.50
C ARG A 28 -5.10 7.32 1.70
N SER A 29 -5.97 7.17 0.71
CA SER A 29 -7.36 7.62 0.77
C SER A 29 -8.12 6.94 1.91
N VAL A 30 -8.07 5.60 1.97
CA VAL A 30 -8.77 4.84 3.00
C VAL A 30 -8.22 5.15 4.40
N ARG A 31 -6.90 5.29 4.54
CA ARG A 31 -6.27 5.70 5.81
C ARG A 31 -6.78 7.06 6.28
N THR A 32 -6.87 8.05 5.38
CA THR A 32 -7.38 9.38 5.72
C THR A 32 -8.85 9.29 6.16
N SER A 33 -9.70 8.58 5.41
CA SER A 33 -11.11 8.43 5.79
C SER A 33 -11.29 7.77 7.16
N LEU A 34 -10.49 6.75 7.49
CA LEU A 34 -10.53 6.12 8.82
C LEU A 34 -10.06 7.07 9.92
N ALA A 35 -9.02 7.87 9.67
CA ALA A 35 -8.56 8.87 10.63
C ALA A 35 -9.64 9.92 10.92
N ASP A 36 -10.35 10.38 9.88
CA ASP A 36 -11.46 11.32 10.02
C ASP A 36 -12.62 10.72 10.82
N MET A 37 -12.99 9.46 10.53
CA MET A 37 -14.03 8.75 11.29
C MET A 37 -13.66 8.58 12.77
N LEU A 38 -12.40 8.25 13.07
CA LEU A 38 -11.91 8.14 14.45
C LEU A 38 -11.92 9.49 15.18
N ALA A 39 -11.62 10.58 14.48
CA ALA A 39 -11.71 11.93 15.03
C ALA A 39 -13.16 12.30 15.39
N GLU A 40 -14.12 11.99 14.51
CA GLU A 40 -15.55 12.19 14.75
C GLU A 40 -16.07 11.37 15.94
N LEU A 41 -15.63 10.11 16.07
CA LEU A 41 -15.95 9.30 17.24
C LEU A 41 -15.39 9.89 18.53
N SER A 42 -14.14 10.37 18.48
CA SER A 42 -13.49 11.01 19.62
C SER A 42 -14.18 12.32 20.03
N ALA A 43 -14.83 12.99 19.08
CA ALA A 43 -15.67 14.16 19.31
C ALA A 43 -17.07 13.83 19.86
N GLY A 44 -17.40 12.55 20.05
CA GLY A 44 -18.68 12.10 20.61
C GLY A 44 -19.80 11.99 19.58
N ASN A 45 -19.49 11.99 18.28
CA ASN A 45 -20.45 11.75 17.20
C ASN A 45 -20.44 10.25 16.85
N PRO A 46 -21.40 9.42 17.29
CA PRO A 46 -21.36 7.96 17.06
C PRO A 46 -21.81 7.52 15.66
N GLY A 47 -22.33 8.44 14.84
CA GLY A 47 -22.76 8.18 13.46
C GLY A 47 -21.77 7.37 12.59
N PRO A 48 -20.44 7.58 12.69
CA PRO A 48 -19.42 6.87 11.92
C PRO A 48 -19.17 5.42 12.35
N LEU A 49 -19.63 4.95 13.52
CA LEU A 49 -19.29 3.61 14.05
C LEU A 49 -19.66 2.48 13.10
N ARG A 50 -20.78 2.62 12.39
CA ARG A 50 -21.24 1.63 11.40
C ARG A 50 -20.40 1.60 10.13
N GLU A 51 -19.71 2.68 9.80
CA GLU A 51 -18.90 2.80 8.59
C GLU A 51 -17.43 2.40 8.79
N ILE A 52 -16.96 2.33 10.04
CA ILE A 52 -15.57 1.95 10.34
C ILE A 52 -15.26 0.52 9.94
N ALA A 53 -16.12 -0.44 10.28
CA ALA A 53 -15.90 -1.86 9.95
C ALA A 53 -15.78 -2.12 8.43
N PRO A 54 -16.69 -1.63 7.56
CA PRO A 54 -16.52 -1.81 6.11
C PRO A 54 -15.29 -1.06 5.59
N LYS A 55 -14.97 0.14 6.09
CA LYS A 55 -13.77 0.88 5.68
C LYS A 55 -12.47 0.20 6.10
N HIS A 56 -12.45 -0.44 7.26
CA HIS A 56 -11.32 -1.26 7.71
C HIS A 56 -11.11 -2.46 6.77
N SER A 57 -12.18 -3.18 6.42
CA SER A 57 -12.09 -4.30 5.48
C SER A 57 -11.64 -3.86 4.08
N GLU A 58 -12.10 -2.69 3.62
CA GLU A 58 -11.60 -2.05 2.38
C GLU A 58 -10.10 -1.75 2.47
N LEU A 59 -9.60 -1.26 3.63
CA LEU A 59 -8.19 -0.97 3.86
C LEU A 59 -7.35 -2.24 3.79
N GLU A 60 -7.72 -3.30 4.51
CA GLU A 60 -7.03 -4.59 4.48
C GLU A 60 -6.93 -5.13 3.06
N SER A 61 -8.04 -5.05 2.32
CA SER A 61 -8.11 -5.47 0.91
C SER A 61 -7.22 -4.60 0.01
N ALA A 62 -7.13 -3.29 0.27
CA ALA A 62 -6.27 -2.38 -0.48
C ALA A 62 -4.78 -2.62 -0.16
N LEU A 63 -4.43 -2.84 1.10
CA LEU A 63 -3.06 -3.14 1.55
C LEU A 63 -2.57 -4.46 0.96
N ARG A 64 -3.41 -5.51 1.00
CA ARG A 64 -3.05 -6.78 0.39
C ARG A 64 -2.76 -6.64 -1.10
N ARG A 65 -3.60 -5.91 -1.83
CA ARG A 65 -3.38 -5.60 -3.25
C ARG A 65 -2.10 -4.81 -3.47
N ALA A 66 -1.81 -3.82 -2.61
CA ALA A 66 -0.58 -3.03 -2.69
C ALA A 66 0.66 -3.92 -2.51
N PHE A 67 0.67 -4.81 -1.52
CA PHE A 67 1.78 -5.75 -1.30
C PHE A 67 1.95 -6.75 -2.45
N GLU A 68 0.85 -7.29 -2.98
CA GLU A 68 0.90 -8.19 -4.14
C GLU A 68 1.46 -7.47 -5.39
N THR A 69 1.09 -6.22 -5.61
CA THR A 69 1.60 -5.41 -6.72
C THR A 69 3.06 -5.02 -6.52
N GLU A 70 3.45 -4.65 -5.30
CA GLU A 70 4.84 -4.36 -4.92
C GLU A 70 5.73 -5.59 -5.13
N GLN A 71 5.27 -6.77 -4.70
CA GLN A 71 6.02 -8.01 -4.93
C GLN A 71 6.23 -8.28 -6.42
N LYS A 72 5.19 -8.12 -7.25
CA LYS A 72 5.31 -8.27 -8.72
C LYS A 72 6.28 -7.26 -9.31
N PHE A 73 6.25 -6.01 -8.84
CA PHE A 73 7.17 -4.97 -9.29
C PHE A 73 8.62 -5.31 -8.89
N ASN A 74 8.84 -5.78 -7.66
CA ASN A 74 10.17 -6.19 -7.19
C ASN A 74 10.69 -7.42 -7.94
N ASP A 75 9.84 -8.41 -8.19
CA ASP A 75 10.19 -9.60 -8.98
C ASP A 75 10.56 -9.23 -10.42
N TRP A 76 9.80 -8.33 -11.04
CA TRP A 76 10.11 -7.79 -12.37
C TRP A 76 11.43 -7.01 -12.34
N THR A 77 11.61 -6.14 -11.35
CA THR A 77 12.82 -5.33 -11.14
C THR A 77 14.04 -6.24 -10.99
N ALA A 78 13.98 -7.27 -10.15
CA ALA A 78 15.06 -8.23 -9.98
C ALA A 78 15.40 -9.00 -11.28
N LYS A 79 14.40 -9.32 -12.10
CA LYS A 79 14.57 -10.02 -13.39
C LYS A 79 15.18 -9.14 -14.49
N PHE A 80 14.83 -7.85 -14.52
CA PHE A 80 15.11 -6.99 -15.67
C PHE A 80 16.06 -5.82 -15.38
N THR A 81 16.32 -5.49 -14.10
CA THR A 81 17.17 -4.37 -13.69
C THR A 81 18.37 -4.76 -12.84
N GLY A 82 18.64 -6.07 -12.66
CA GLY A 82 19.77 -6.62 -11.89
C GLY A 82 21.19 -6.28 -12.39
N GLY A 83 21.37 -5.14 -13.07
CA GLY A 83 22.65 -4.60 -13.50
C GLY A 83 22.76 -3.07 -13.52
N GLN A 84 21.81 -2.30 -12.96
CA GLN A 84 21.97 -0.83 -12.89
C GLN A 84 21.70 -0.28 -11.48
N ASP A 85 22.81 -0.02 -10.79
CA ASP A 85 22.91 0.72 -9.54
C ASP A 85 22.28 2.12 -9.69
N GLY A 86 21.17 2.36 -9.01
CA GLY A 86 20.49 3.65 -9.05
C GLY A 86 19.49 3.78 -7.92
N GLU A 87 20.01 4.10 -6.72
CA GLU A 87 19.27 4.62 -5.57
C GLU A 87 17.93 3.91 -5.29
N THR A 88 18.03 2.62 -4.97
CA THR A 88 16.89 1.75 -4.68
C THR A 88 16.14 2.30 -3.47
N LEU A 89 14.87 2.68 -3.65
CA LEU A 89 13.98 2.93 -2.53
C LEU A 89 13.96 1.67 -1.65
N ASP A 90 14.30 1.81 -0.38
CA ASP A 90 14.25 0.70 0.57
C ASP A 90 12.79 0.47 0.99
N TYR A 91 12.12 -0.38 0.22
CA TYR A 91 10.73 -0.76 0.45
C TYR A 91 10.54 -1.51 1.76
N ASP A 92 11.55 -2.24 2.23
CA ASP A 92 11.48 -2.95 3.51
C ASP A 92 11.47 -1.96 4.68
N ALA A 93 12.31 -0.91 4.63
CA ALA A 93 12.29 0.16 5.62
C ALA A 93 10.93 0.91 5.66
N ILE A 94 10.30 1.13 4.49
CA ILE A 94 8.98 1.76 4.41
C ILE A 94 7.89 0.83 4.97
N ARG A 95 7.97 -0.47 4.66
CA ARG A 95 7.03 -1.48 5.17
C ARG A 95 7.13 -1.58 6.70
N ASP A 96 8.34 -1.55 7.24
CA ASP A 96 8.56 -1.56 8.70
C ASP A 96 7.99 -0.31 9.37
N GLU A 97 8.18 0.88 8.79
CA GLU A 97 7.61 2.12 9.32
C GLU A 97 6.07 2.08 9.35
N ILE A 98 5.45 1.62 8.25
CA ILE A 98 3.99 1.47 8.16
C ILE A 98 3.50 0.44 9.17
N SER A 99 4.15 -0.71 9.26
CA SER A 99 3.79 -1.79 10.20
C SER A 99 3.89 -1.30 11.64
N CYS A 100 4.93 -0.54 11.99
CA CYS A 100 5.12 0.03 13.31
C CYS A 100 4.02 1.07 13.65
N ARG A 101 3.60 1.89 12.68
CA ARG A 101 2.49 2.84 12.86
C ARG A 101 1.14 2.15 13.00
N LEU A 102 0.89 1.08 12.26
CA LEU A 102 -0.32 0.27 12.40
C LEU A 102 -0.33 -0.48 13.73
N ALA A 103 0.81 -1.03 14.15
CA ALA A 103 0.96 -1.67 15.45
C ALA A 103 0.74 -0.70 16.62
N ARG A 104 1.03 0.60 16.45
CA ARG A 104 0.68 1.66 17.42
C ARG A 104 -0.82 1.90 17.55
N LEU A 105 -1.61 1.62 16.51
CA LEU A 105 -3.07 1.60 16.60
C LEU A 105 -3.58 0.29 17.26
N GLY A 106 -2.70 -0.70 17.40
CA GLY A 106 -2.99 -2.07 17.80
C GLY A 106 -3.04 -2.44 19.30
N PRO A 107 -2.53 -1.70 20.31
CA PRO A 107 -2.64 -2.12 21.71
C PRO A 107 -3.71 -1.35 22.49
N CYS A 108 -4.68 -0.70 21.83
CA CYS A 108 -5.84 -0.16 22.52
C CYS A 108 -6.90 -1.24 22.86
N CYS A 109 -6.54 -2.53 22.78
CA CYS A 109 -7.44 -3.66 23.04
C CYS A 109 -7.01 -4.61 24.15
N ASP A 110 -5.94 -4.34 24.92
CA ASP A 110 -5.55 -5.17 26.09
C ASP A 110 -5.12 -4.34 27.32
N ALA A 111 -5.86 -3.28 27.64
CA ALA A 111 -5.89 -2.71 28.98
C ALA A 111 -7.35 -2.72 29.44
N GLY A 112 -7.62 -3.56 30.45
CA GLY A 112 -8.97 -3.91 30.93
C GLY A 112 -9.82 -2.78 31.49
#